data_AF-A0A2V8L5J6-F1
#
_entry.id   AF-A0A2V8L5J6-F1
#
_cell.length_a   1.000
_cell.length_b   1.000
_cell.length_c   1.000
_cell.angle_alpha   90.00
_cell.angle_beta   90.00
_cell.angle_gamma   90.00
#
_symmetry.space_group_name_H-M   'P 1'
#
loop_
_entity.id
_entity.type
_entity.pdbx_description
1 polymer ?
#
loop_
_entity_poly.entity_id
_entity_poly.type
_entity_poly.pdbx_seq_one_letter_code
_entity_poly.pdbx_strand_id
1 'polypeptide(L)'
;MALDEAHHRVIVACRNPSGLAVFDTTSGKEVALVPIDQGLFSDDIFYDAAKSRIYVVARTAAAPNDPRAPGPGVLEIIRQKDPDHYEKVSTQPTGFGAQTGFFSAPLSKLFVATRRQQGGAGGEILVYDTK
;
A
#
# COMPACT_ATOMS: atom_id res chain seq x y z
N MET A 1 5.68 2.14 -5.54
CA MET A 1 4.94 2.98 -6.52
C MET A 1 4.04 2.07 -7.33
N ALA A 2 2.96 2.59 -7.92
CA ALA A 2 2.09 1.86 -8.84
C ALA A 2 1.75 2.72 -10.07
N LEU A 3 1.38 2.07 -11.17
CA LEU A 3 1.02 2.72 -12.43
C LEU A 3 -0.41 2.35 -12.82
N ASP A 4 -1.22 3.36 -13.06
CA ASP A 4 -2.48 3.27 -13.80
C ASP A 4 -2.22 3.80 -15.20
N GLU A 5 -1.86 2.89 -16.10
CA GLU A 5 -1.43 3.21 -17.46
C GLU A 5 -2.57 3.82 -18.29
N ALA A 6 -3.79 3.32 -18.11
CA ALA A 6 -4.96 3.74 -18.88
C ALA A 6 -5.30 5.22 -18.69
N HIS A 7 -5.04 5.76 -17.50
CA HIS A 7 -5.33 7.15 -17.17
C HIS A 7 -4.06 8.00 -17.00
N HIS A 8 -2.89 7.49 -17.36
CA HIS A 8 -1.63 8.22 -17.20
C HIS A 8 -1.40 8.70 -15.77
N ARG A 9 -1.61 7.83 -14.77
CA ARG A 9 -1.38 8.15 -13.34
C ARG A 9 -0.26 7.30 -12.77
N VAL A 10 0.77 7.93 -12.24
CA VAL A 10 1.75 7.27 -11.37
C VAL A 10 1.43 7.62 -9.91
N ILE A 11 1.33 6.60 -9.08
CA ILE A 11 0.94 6.71 -7.67
C ILE A 11 2.18 6.39 -6.83
N VAL A 12 2.48 7.26 -5.87
CA VAL A 12 3.64 7.17 -4.99
C VAL A 12 3.19 7.21 -3.54
N ALA A 13 3.54 6.19 -2.76
CA ALA A 13 3.37 6.23 -1.32
C ALA A 13 4.47 7.09 -0.69
N CYS A 14 4.06 8.20 -0.10
CA CYS A 14 4.91 9.16 0.59
C CYS A 14 4.86 8.89 2.10
N ARG A 15 6.02 8.98 2.75
CA ARG A 15 6.13 8.78 4.21
C ARG A 15 5.88 10.07 4.99
N ASN A 16 6.34 11.21 4.46
CA ASN A 16 6.25 12.50 5.12
C ASN A 16 5.92 13.62 4.10
N PRO A 17 4.70 14.19 4.13
CA PRO A 17 3.54 13.71 4.90
C PRO A 17 3.12 12.30 4.47
N SER A 18 2.49 11.52 5.35
CA SER A 18 1.97 10.19 4.98
C SER A 18 0.78 10.35 4.02
N GLY A 19 0.93 9.88 2.79
CA GLY A 19 -0.10 10.00 1.74
C GLY A 19 0.25 9.25 0.46
N LEU A 20 -0.71 9.13 -0.44
CA LEU A 20 -0.48 8.75 -1.83
C LEU A 20 -0.47 10.01 -2.69
N ALA A 21 0.71 10.39 -3.19
CA ALA A 21 0.84 11.42 -4.20
C ALA A 21 0.58 10.81 -5.58
N VAL A 22 -0.29 11.42 -6.35
CA VAL A 22 -0.68 10.97 -7.68
C VAL A 22 -0.25 12.01 -8.69
N PHE A 23 0.52 11.58 -9.68
CA PHE A 23 1.03 12.46 -10.73
C PHE A 23 0.47 12.04 -12.10
N ASP A 24 0.12 13.04 -12.91
CA ASP A 24 -0.14 12.85 -14.32
C ASP A 24 1.19 12.59 -15.04
N THR A 25 1.33 11.43 -15.70
CA THR A 25 2.60 11.02 -16.31
C THR A 25 2.94 11.79 -17.58
N THR A 26 1.98 12.53 -18.15
CA THR A 26 2.18 13.33 -19.37
C THR A 26 2.75 14.70 -19.05
N SER A 27 2.18 15.36 -18.03
CA SER A 27 2.53 16.72 -17.61
C SER A 27 3.51 16.77 -16.43
N GLY A 28 3.65 15.68 -15.68
CA GLY A 28 4.43 15.60 -14.45
C GLY A 28 3.80 16.32 -13.25
N LYS A 29 2.58 16.83 -13.38
CA LYS A 29 1.89 17.55 -12.31
C LYS A 29 1.28 16.59 -11.30
N GLU A 30 1.35 16.95 -10.02
CA GLU A 30 0.54 16.31 -8.98
C GLU A 30 -0.93 16.66 -9.22
N VAL A 31 -1.79 15.64 -9.32
CA VAL A 31 -3.23 15.79 -9.54
C VAL A 31 -4.05 15.48 -8.29
N ALA A 32 -3.48 14.69 -7.37
CA ALA A 32 -4.10 14.40 -6.09
C ALA A 32 -3.05 14.07 -5.02
N LEU A 33 -3.36 14.42 -3.78
CA LEU A 33 -2.68 13.94 -2.59
C LEU A 33 -3.71 13.29 -1.68
N VAL A 34 -3.66 11.96 -1.58
CA VAL A 34 -4.64 11.17 -0.83
C VAL A 34 -4.08 10.86 0.56
N PRO A 35 -4.69 11.33 1.65
CA PRO A 35 -4.24 10.97 2.99
C PRO A 35 -4.35 9.46 3.24
N ILE A 36 -3.30 8.88 3.82
CA ILE A 36 -3.31 7.54 4.42
C ILE A 36 -3.09 7.68 5.93
N ASP A 37 -3.24 6.59 6.70
CA ASP A 37 -2.98 6.61 8.12
C ASP A 37 -1.52 7.02 8.40
N GLN A 38 -1.33 7.82 9.44
CA GLN A 38 -0.04 8.42 9.75
C GLN A 38 0.95 7.38 10.27
N GLY A 39 2.23 7.56 9.94
CA GLY A 39 3.30 6.69 10.45
C GLY A 39 3.37 5.32 9.78
N LEU A 40 2.72 5.16 8.61
CA LEU A 40 2.87 3.98 7.78
C LEU A 40 4.18 3.98 7.00
N PHE A 41 4.84 2.82 7.02
CA PHE A 41 6.05 2.49 6.28
C PHE A 41 5.69 1.44 5.24
N SER A 42 5.58 1.87 3.98
CA SER A 42 5.31 1.01 2.83
C SER A 42 6.56 0.95 1.95
N ASP A 43 6.91 -0.25 1.49
CA ASP A 43 7.84 -0.43 0.38
C ASP A 43 7.06 -0.65 -0.92
N ASP A 44 5.97 -1.42 -0.87
CA ASP A 44 5.15 -1.77 -2.04
C ASP A 44 3.72 -1.25 -1.97
N ILE A 45 3.27 -0.71 -3.11
CA ILE A 45 1.87 -0.43 -3.39
C ILE A 45 1.50 -1.02 -4.76
N PHE A 46 0.25 -1.45 -4.91
CA PHE A 46 -0.24 -2.08 -6.13
C PHE A 46 -1.53 -1.44 -6.60
N TYR A 47 -1.71 -1.29 -7.90
CA TYR A 47 -2.95 -0.84 -8.51
C TYR A 47 -3.64 -2.01 -9.24
N ASP A 48 -4.88 -2.30 -8.85
CA ASP A 48 -5.77 -3.25 -9.52
C ASP A 48 -6.73 -2.47 -10.43
N ALA A 49 -6.36 -2.39 -11.72
CA ALA A 49 -7.14 -1.68 -12.73
C ALA A 49 -8.55 -2.26 -12.92
N ALA A 50 -8.74 -3.56 -12.69
CA ALA A 50 -10.07 -4.19 -12.85
C ALA A 50 -11.06 -3.73 -11.77
N LYS A 51 -10.56 -3.23 -10.63
CA LYS A 51 -11.38 -2.79 -9.49
C LYS A 51 -11.21 -1.31 -9.16
N SER A 52 -10.34 -0.62 -9.90
CA SER A 52 -9.88 0.74 -9.57
C SER A 52 -9.47 0.84 -8.09
N ARG A 53 -8.66 -0.12 -7.62
CA ARG A 53 -8.20 -0.19 -6.22
C ARG A 53 -6.70 -0.09 -6.10
N ILE A 54 -6.26 0.55 -5.04
CA ILE A 54 -4.86 0.62 -4.63
C ILE A 54 -4.71 -0.13 -3.32
N TYR A 55 -3.74 -1.04 -3.27
CA TYR A 55 -3.35 -1.77 -2.08
C TYR A 55 -2.03 -1.22 -1.58
N VAL A 56 -2.04 -0.65 -0.38
CA VAL A 56 -0.84 -0.12 0.28
C VAL A 56 -0.42 -1.13 1.34
N VAL A 57 0.64 -1.88 1.04
CA VAL A 57 1.22 -2.85 1.98
C VAL A 57 2.20 -2.09 2.86
N ALA A 58 1.90 -1.98 4.14
CA ALA A 58 2.65 -1.15 5.06
C ALA A 58 2.77 -1.76 6.45
N ARG A 59 3.65 -1.19 7.27
CA ARG A 59 3.67 -1.42 8.71
C ARG A 59 3.71 -0.10 9.46
N THR A 60 3.47 -0.14 10.76
CA THR A 60 3.89 0.95 11.65
C THR A 60 5.31 0.70 12.19
N ALA A 61 5.92 1.70 12.80
CA ALA A 61 7.15 1.52 13.59
C ALA A 61 6.78 1.11 15.03
N ALA A 62 7.44 0.08 15.56
CA ALA A 62 7.23 -0.34 16.94
C ALA A 62 7.86 0.61 17.97
N ALA A 63 8.86 1.40 17.56
CA ALA A 63 9.60 2.31 18.42
C ALA A 63 9.58 3.74 17.83
N PRO A 64 9.19 4.78 18.61
CA PRO A 64 9.11 6.15 18.11
C PRO A 64 10.44 6.73 17.63
N ASN A 65 11.56 6.23 18.17
CA ASN A 65 12.92 6.69 17.89
C ASN A 65 13.66 5.83 16.84
N ASP A 66 13.06 4.73 16.38
CA ASP A 66 13.62 3.91 15.30
C ASP A 66 12.55 3.61 14.24
N PRO A 67 12.49 4.41 13.14
CA PRO A 67 11.56 4.17 12.04
C PRO A 67 11.77 2.82 11.33
N ARG A 68 12.92 2.16 11.55
CA ARG A 68 13.23 0.84 10.98
C ARG A 68 12.77 -0.31 11.87
N ALA A 69 12.44 -0.06 13.14
CA ALA A 69 11.93 -1.07 14.04
C ALA A 69 10.61 -1.63 13.50
N PRO A 70 10.54 -2.92 13.14
CA PRO A 70 9.33 -3.50 12.57
C PRO A 70 8.21 -3.48 13.60
N GLY A 71 7.05 -2.98 13.21
CA GLY A 71 5.83 -2.99 13.99
C GLY A 71 4.72 -3.81 13.32
N PRO A 72 3.49 -3.69 13.84
CA PRO A 72 2.29 -4.26 13.23
C PRO A 72 2.19 -3.93 11.74
N GLY A 73 1.87 -4.95 10.94
CA GLY A 73 1.55 -4.78 9.53
C GLY A 73 0.12 -4.28 9.33
N VAL A 74 -0.09 -3.55 8.25
CA VAL A 74 -1.33 -2.90 7.85
C VAL A 74 -1.47 -2.99 6.33
N LEU A 75 -2.68 -3.28 5.87
CA LEU A 75 -3.09 -3.16 4.47
C LEU A 75 -4.11 -2.05 4.40
N GLU A 76 -3.75 -0.94 3.77
CA GLU A 76 -4.71 0.08 3.41
C GLU A 76 -5.23 -0.14 1.98
N ILE A 77 -6.53 0.03 1.83
CA ILE A 77 -7.23 -0.14 0.56
C ILE A 77 -7.86 1.20 0.19
N ILE A 78 -7.45 1.73 -0.95
CA ILE A 78 -7.95 2.99 -1.51
C ILE A 78 -8.67 2.65 -2.81
N ARG A 79 -9.78 3.33 -3.09
CA ARG A 79 -10.48 3.26 -4.36
C ARG A 79 -10.23 4.53 -5.15
N GLN A 80 -9.87 4.38 -6.41
CA GLN A 80 -9.87 5.45 -7.41
C GLN A 80 -11.31 5.56 -7.95
N LYS A 81 -11.98 6.68 -7.72
CA LYS A 81 -13.33 6.96 -8.24
C LYS A 81 -13.27 7.37 -9.71
N ASP A 82 -12.28 8.19 -10.00
CA ASP A 82 -11.87 8.66 -11.32
C ASP A 82 -10.37 9.01 -11.24
N PRO A 83 -9.71 9.36 -12.35
CA PRO A 83 -8.25 9.54 -12.38
C PRO A 83 -7.68 10.52 -11.34
N ASP A 84 -8.48 11.46 -10.85
CA ASP A 84 -8.04 12.56 -9.98
C ASP A 84 -8.71 12.54 -8.59
N HIS A 85 -9.66 11.63 -8.35
CA HIS A 85 -10.36 11.51 -7.07
C HIS A 85 -10.29 10.10 -6.48
N TYR A 86 -9.91 10.04 -5.20
CA TYR A 86 -9.63 8.79 -4.48
C TYR A 86 -10.32 8.79 -3.11
N GLU A 87 -10.68 7.61 -2.62
CA GLU A 87 -11.25 7.43 -1.28
C GLU A 87 -10.63 6.24 -0.56
N LYS A 88 -10.32 6.39 0.74
CA LYS A 88 -9.95 5.25 1.57
C LYS A 88 -11.18 4.37 1.79
N VAL A 89 -11.06 3.09 1.46
CA VAL A 89 -12.12 2.09 1.62
C VAL A 89 -12.03 1.43 2.98
N SER A 90 -10.84 0.95 3.35
CA SER A 90 -10.63 0.25 4.61
C SER A 90 -9.16 0.15 4.97
N THR A 91 -8.90 0.02 6.27
CA THR A 91 -7.60 -0.38 6.83
C THR A 91 -7.77 -1.75 7.47
N GLN A 92 -6.88 -2.70 7.17
CA GLN A 92 -6.91 -4.07 7.71
C GLN A 92 -5.56 -4.43 8.35
N PRO A 93 -5.55 -5.13 9.50
CA PRO A 93 -4.29 -5.64 10.04
C PRO A 93 -3.72 -6.75 9.14
N THR A 94 -2.40 -6.79 9.04
CA THR A 94 -1.65 -7.89 8.40
C THR A 94 -0.67 -8.50 9.40
N GLY A 95 0.33 -9.24 8.94
CA GLY A 95 1.34 -9.85 9.81
C GLY A 95 2.44 -8.87 10.24
N PHE A 96 3.21 -9.25 11.25
CA PHE A 96 4.28 -8.42 11.78
C PHE A 96 5.31 -8.02 10.71
N GLY A 97 5.64 -6.73 10.64
CA GLY A 97 6.65 -6.19 9.74
C GLY A 97 6.31 -6.25 8.24
N ALA A 98 5.03 -6.46 7.90
CA ALA A 98 4.58 -6.67 6.53
C ALA A 98 4.51 -5.38 5.71
N GLN A 99 5.60 -5.01 5.04
CA GLN A 99 5.70 -3.77 4.24
C GLN A 99 5.97 -4.01 2.75
N THR A 100 6.09 -5.27 2.34
CA THR A 100 6.38 -5.70 0.96
C THR A 100 5.45 -6.83 0.54
N GLY A 101 5.20 -6.97 -0.75
CA GLY A 101 4.30 -7.97 -1.27
C GLY A 101 4.35 -8.14 -2.78
N PHE A 102 3.33 -8.79 -3.30
CA PHE A 102 3.13 -8.98 -4.73
C PHE A 102 1.63 -9.06 -5.04
N PHE A 103 1.18 -8.31 -6.03
CA PHE A 103 -0.19 -8.41 -6.53
C PHE A 103 -0.22 -9.13 -7.88
N SER A 104 -1.12 -10.11 -8.00
CA SER A 104 -1.38 -10.83 -9.25
C SER A 104 -2.81 -10.59 -9.70
N ALA A 105 -2.99 -9.74 -10.72
CA ALA A 105 -4.29 -9.52 -11.33
C ALA A 105 -4.90 -10.82 -11.92
N PRO A 106 -4.14 -11.68 -12.65
CA PRO A 106 -4.69 -12.93 -13.19
C PRO A 106 -5.22 -13.88 -12.10
N LEU A 107 -4.61 -13.88 -10.92
CA LEU A 107 -5.07 -14.71 -9.80
C LEU A 107 -6.10 -14.00 -8.91
N SER A 108 -6.31 -12.69 -9.09
CA SER A 108 -7.06 -11.83 -8.15
C SER A 108 -6.60 -12.03 -6.70
N LYS A 109 -5.27 -12.02 -6.51
CA LYS A 109 -4.65 -12.28 -5.21
C LYS A 109 -3.56 -11.27 -4.89
N LEU A 110 -3.53 -10.86 -3.62
CA LEU A 110 -2.45 -10.10 -3.01
C LEU A 110 -1.67 -11.01 -2.06
N PHE A 111 -0.37 -11.10 -2.27
CA PHE A 111 0.58 -11.83 -1.44
C PHE A 111 1.35 -10.83 -0.61
N VAL A 112 1.37 -11.01 0.71
CA VAL A 112 2.01 -10.08 1.65
C VAL A 112 3.05 -10.84 2.45
N ALA A 113 4.31 -10.41 2.38
CA ALA A 113 5.39 -11.05 3.12
C ALA A 113 5.49 -10.48 4.54
N THR A 114 5.55 -11.37 5.52
CA THR A 114 5.70 -11.01 6.94
C THR A 114 7.11 -11.32 7.41
N ARG A 115 7.58 -10.58 8.41
CA ARG A 115 8.85 -10.90 9.08
C ARG A 115 8.63 -12.02 10.09
N ARG A 116 9.74 -12.53 10.64
CA ARG A 116 9.69 -13.44 11.79
C ARG A 116 8.76 -12.87 12.86
N GLN A 117 7.77 -13.66 13.28
CA GLN A 117 6.77 -13.23 14.24
C GLN A 117 7.40 -13.10 15.64
N GLN A 118 6.87 -12.20 16.46
CA GLN A 118 7.38 -11.98 17.83
C GLN A 118 7.29 -13.23 18.71
N GLY A 119 6.35 -14.14 18.43
CA GLY A 119 6.21 -15.44 19.10
C GLY A 119 7.21 -16.53 18.66
N GLY A 120 8.19 -16.18 17.83
CA GLY A 120 9.27 -17.09 17.42
C GLY A 120 9.02 -17.87 16.13
N ALA A 121 7.77 -17.89 15.62
CA ALA A 121 7.42 -18.44 14.32
C ALA A 121 8.17 -17.73 13.18
N GLY A 122 8.39 -18.45 12.07
CA GLY A 122 9.12 -17.96 10.90
C GLY A 122 8.42 -16.79 10.19
N GLY A 123 9.04 -16.30 9.10
CA GLY A 123 8.33 -15.41 8.17
C GLY A 123 7.30 -16.20 7.36
N GLU A 124 6.24 -15.54 6.93
CA GLU A 124 5.11 -16.15 6.22
C GLU A 124 4.74 -15.31 4.99
N ILE A 125 4.07 -15.94 4.03
CA ILE A 125 3.37 -15.23 2.95
C ILE A 125 1.88 -15.33 3.22
N LEU A 126 1.26 -14.21 3.58
CA LEU A 126 -0.19 -14.11 3.73
C LEU A 126 -0.81 -13.93 2.35
N VAL A 127 -1.90 -14.64 2.07
CA VAL A 127 -2.59 -14.60 0.78
C VAL A 127 -3.99 -14.06 0.97
N TYR A 128 -4.29 -12.95 0.30
CA TYR A 128 -5.59 -12.28 0.34
C TYR A 128 -6.27 -12.39 -1.03
N ASP A 129 -7.56 -12.74 -1.02
CA ASP A 129 -8.39 -12.58 -2.21
C ASP A 129 -8.71 -11.10 -2.43
N THR A 130 -8.51 -10.62 -3.66
CA THR A 130 -8.96 -9.29 -4.07
C THR A 130 -10.33 -9.44 -4.72
N LYS A 131 -11.39 -9.43 -3.90
CA LYS A 131 -12.78 -9.42 -4.38
C LYS A 131 -13.22 -8.01 -4.76
#